data_AF-A0A7S1J2W3-F1
#
_entry.id   AF-A0A7S1J2W3-F1
#
_cell.length_a   1.000
_cell.length_b   1.000
_cell.length_c   1.000
_cell.angle_alpha   90.00
_cell.angle_beta   90.00
_cell.angle_gamma   90.00
#
_symmetry.space_group_name_H-M   'P 1'
#
loop_
_entity.id
_entity.type
_entity.pdbx_description
1 polymer ?
#
loop_
_entity_poly.entity_id
_entity_poly.type
_entity_poly.pdbx_seq_one_letter_code
_entity_poly.pdbx_strand_id
1 'polypeptide(L)'
;MKHGLATDTVLDVIDNPSSKDKRSKGRFREEFDRWLAIAGPGLVVMLADTDAGCLITAGQSGATWGYTLITLQLVLVPVVFITQELTVRLGIFTQQGQSELIKSHFGPIWGWLACTAILITCAGGLVSEISGV
;
A
#
# COMPACT_ATOMS: atom_id res chain seq x y z
N MET A 1 0.83 29.55 -56.50
CA MET A 1 1.32 29.95 -55.15
C MET A 1 0.94 28.86 -54.11
N LYS A 2 1.54 27.66 -54.18
CA LYS A 2 1.24 26.54 -53.26
C LYS A 2 2.50 25.76 -52.83
N HIS A 3 3.62 26.46 -52.61
CA HIS A 3 4.91 25.83 -52.26
C HIS A 3 5.51 26.33 -50.94
N GLY A 4 4.69 26.82 -50.00
CA GLY A 4 5.18 27.41 -48.74
C GLY A 4 4.62 26.83 -47.44
N LEU A 5 3.63 25.93 -47.45
CA LEU A 5 2.95 25.51 -46.22
C LEU A 5 3.41 24.17 -45.62
N ALA A 6 4.06 23.30 -46.42
CA ALA A 6 4.52 22.00 -45.91
C ALA A 6 5.93 22.08 -45.30
N THR A 7 6.76 23.02 -45.75
CA THR A 7 8.16 23.14 -45.32
C THR A 7 8.26 23.68 -43.89
N ASP A 8 7.37 24.60 -43.51
CA ASP A 8 7.38 25.22 -42.18
C ASP A 8 6.99 24.22 -41.08
N THR A 9 6.06 23.30 -41.35
CA THR A 9 5.67 22.24 -40.39
C THR A 9 6.76 21.19 -40.20
N VAL A 10 7.52 20.88 -41.27
CA VAL A 10 8.65 19.94 -41.18
C VAL A 10 9.83 20.58 -40.46
N LEU A 11 10.07 21.88 -40.64
CA LEU A 11 11.12 22.62 -39.94
C LEU A 11 10.81 22.82 -38.45
N ASP A 12 9.54 23.05 -38.07
CA ASP A 12 9.14 23.21 -36.66
C ASP A 12 9.27 21.89 -35.86
N VAL A 13 9.20 20.74 -36.53
CA VAL A 13 9.47 19.41 -35.93
C VAL A 13 10.98 19.15 -35.80
N ILE A 14 11.80 19.72 -36.68
CA ILE A 14 13.26 19.52 -36.69
C ILE A 14 13.97 20.51 -35.74
N ASP A 15 13.44 21.72 -35.54
CA ASP A 15 14.12 22.82 -34.84
C ASP A 15 13.71 23.02 -33.36
N ASN A 16 12.93 22.11 -32.76
CA ASN A 16 12.49 22.24 -31.37
C ASN A 16 13.07 21.17 -30.42
N PRO A 17 14.32 21.33 -29.95
CA PRO A 17 14.93 20.46 -28.94
C PRO A 17 14.28 20.61 -27.54
N SER A 18 13.48 21.66 -27.30
CA SER A 18 12.84 21.95 -26.01
C SER A 18 11.59 21.07 -25.75
N SER A 19 10.95 20.55 -26.80
CA SER A 19 9.77 19.69 -26.68
C SER A 19 10.10 18.27 -26.18
N LYS A 20 11.29 17.74 -26.50
CA LYS A 20 11.71 16.39 -26.09
C LYS A 20 12.01 16.29 -24.59
N ASP A 21 12.63 17.31 -23.97
CA ASP A 21 12.99 17.29 -22.55
C ASP A 21 11.75 17.40 -21.64
N LYS A 22 10.77 18.25 -22.01
CA LYS A 22 9.50 18.36 -21.27
C LYS A 22 8.65 17.09 -21.37
N ARG A 23 8.65 16.43 -22.53
CA ARG A 23 7.88 15.19 -22.76
C ARG A 23 8.49 13.97 -22.05
N SER A 24 9.82 13.92 -21.92
CA SER A 24 10.53 12.87 -21.19
C SER A 24 10.33 12.96 -19.67
N LYS A 25 10.46 14.16 -19.08
CA LYS A 25 10.19 14.40 -17.65
C LYS A 25 8.72 14.15 -17.28
N GLY A 26 7.78 14.50 -18.16
CA GLY A 26 6.36 14.20 -17.95
C GLY A 26 6.09 12.70 -17.88
N ARG A 27 6.66 11.92 -18.79
CA ARG A 27 6.48 10.46 -18.83
C ARG A 27 7.09 9.75 -17.62
N PHE A 28 8.24 10.19 -17.13
CA PHE A 28 8.84 9.64 -15.90
C PHE A 28 8.00 9.93 -14.66
N ARG A 29 7.39 11.12 -14.57
CA ARG A 29 6.47 11.49 -13.47
C ARG A 29 5.16 10.72 -13.55
N GLU A 30 4.60 10.53 -14.74
CA GLU A 30 3.38 9.73 -14.94
C GLU A 30 3.58 8.24 -14.64
N GLU A 31 4.74 7.68 -14.98
CA GLU A 31 5.11 6.31 -14.56
C GLU A 31 5.24 6.26 -13.04
N PHE A 32 5.99 7.17 -12.43
CA PHE A 32 6.19 7.20 -10.98
C PHE A 32 4.88 7.39 -10.19
N ASP A 33 4.00 8.27 -10.64
CA ASP A 33 2.68 8.48 -10.03
C ASP A 33 1.80 7.23 -10.16
N ARG A 34 1.91 6.50 -11.28
CA ARG A 34 1.22 5.22 -11.49
C ARG A 34 1.77 4.13 -10.58
N TRP A 35 3.09 4.07 -10.39
CA TRP A 35 3.74 3.17 -9.44
C TRP A 35 3.35 3.50 -7.99
N LEU A 36 3.27 4.77 -7.61
CA LEU A 36 2.79 5.21 -6.30
C LEU A 36 1.32 4.85 -6.07
N ALA A 37 0.47 5.01 -7.09
CA ALA A 37 -0.94 4.64 -7.02
C ALA A 37 -1.13 3.14 -6.79
N ILE A 38 -0.29 2.29 -7.40
CA ILE A 38 -0.32 0.83 -7.22
C ILE A 38 0.36 0.41 -5.90
N ALA A 39 1.40 1.12 -5.47
CA ALA A 39 2.12 0.85 -4.23
C ALA A 39 1.33 1.30 -2.98
N GLY A 40 0.35 2.20 -3.14
CA GLY A 40 -0.45 2.79 -2.06
C GLY A 40 -1.03 1.75 -1.07
N PRO A 41 -1.80 0.75 -1.52
CA PRO A 41 -2.38 -0.25 -0.63
C PRO A 41 -1.33 -1.05 0.16
N GLY A 42 -0.23 -1.43 -0.49
CA GLY A 42 0.86 -2.16 0.17
C GLY A 42 1.59 -1.32 1.21
N LEU A 43 1.86 -0.04 0.90
CA LEU A 43 2.49 0.89 1.83
C LEU A 43 1.61 1.16 3.06
N VAL A 44 0.31 1.31 2.88
CA VAL A 44 -0.64 1.51 4.00
C VAL A 44 -0.63 0.30 4.94
N VAL A 45 -0.62 -0.91 4.39
CA VAL A 45 -0.55 -2.14 5.22
C VAL A 45 0.79 -2.25 5.95
N MET A 46 1.91 -1.95 5.28
CA MET A 46 3.22 -1.98 5.94
C MET A 46 3.35 -0.95 7.07
N LEU A 47 2.79 0.25 6.88
CA LEU A 47 2.76 1.28 7.92
C LEU A 47 1.87 0.87 9.10
N ALA A 48 0.73 0.23 8.83
CA ALA A 48 -0.15 -0.29 9.86
C ALA A 48 0.51 -1.40 10.69
N ASP A 49 1.33 -2.27 10.07
CA ASP A 49 2.10 -3.32 10.76
C ASP A 49 3.30 -2.77 11.56
N THR A 50 3.65 -1.49 11.39
CA THR A 50 4.77 -0.82 12.09
C THR A 50 4.25 0.19 13.11
N ASP A 51 3.19 -0.18 13.83
CA ASP A 51 2.68 0.62 14.93
C ASP A 51 3.57 0.54 16.19
N ALA A 52 3.32 1.44 17.15
CA ALA A 52 4.06 1.48 18.41
C ALA A 52 4.00 0.13 19.16
N GLY A 53 2.88 -0.60 19.07
CA GLY A 53 2.70 -1.88 19.74
C GLY A 53 3.63 -2.96 19.21
N CYS A 54 3.76 -3.06 17.89
CA CYS A 54 4.70 -3.96 17.24
C CYS A 54 6.16 -3.61 17.59
N LEU A 55 6.51 -2.33 17.61
CA LEU A 55 7.87 -1.87 17.96
C LEU A 55 8.22 -2.13 19.44
N ILE A 56 7.31 -1.84 20.37
CA ILE A 56 7.50 -2.10 21.81
C ILE A 56 7.67 -3.61 22.04
N THR A 57 6.83 -4.43 21.42
CA THR A 57 6.90 -5.89 21.54
C THR A 57 8.20 -6.42 20.94
N ALA A 58 8.62 -5.92 19.77
CA ALA A 58 9.91 -6.27 19.17
C ALA A 58 11.09 -5.86 20.05
N GLY A 59 11.04 -4.68 20.67
CA GLY A 59 12.07 -4.19 21.59
C GLY A 59 12.16 -5.01 22.88
N GLN A 60 11.04 -5.29 23.53
CA GLN A 60 11.00 -6.08 24.76
C GLN A 60 11.38 -7.54 24.52
N SER A 61 10.86 -8.14 23.45
CA SER A 61 11.20 -9.51 23.08
C SER A 61 12.67 -9.63 22.64
N GLY A 62 13.21 -8.64 21.93
CA GLY A 62 14.62 -8.55 21.58
C GLY A 62 15.54 -8.39 22.80
N ALA A 63 15.15 -7.59 23.79
CA ALA A 63 15.91 -7.43 25.03
C ALA A 63 15.92 -8.70 25.88
N THR A 64 14.84 -9.49 25.84
CA THR A 64 14.67 -10.68 26.70
C THR A 64 15.21 -11.95 26.05
N TRP A 65 15.01 -12.16 24.74
CA TRP A 65 15.34 -13.40 24.01
C TRP A 65 16.53 -13.24 23.05
N GLY A 66 17.05 -12.03 22.89
CA GLY A 66 18.17 -11.72 22.00
C GLY A 66 17.87 -12.07 20.54
N TYR A 67 18.87 -12.58 19.84
CA TYR A 67 18.80 -12.91 18.40
C TYR A 67 17.98 -14.17 18.05
N THR A 68 17.52 -14.93 19.05
CA THR A 68 16.78 -16.19 18.85
C THR A 68 15.48 -15.99 18.06
N LEU A 69 14.85 -14.82 18.20
CA LEU A 69 13.58 -14.50 17.53
C LEU A 69 13.74 -14.08 16.08
N ILE A 70 14.96 -13.76 15.61
CA ILE A 70 15.17 -13.34 14.21
C ILE A 70 14.81 -14.47 13.24
N THR A 71 15.16 -15.72 13.56
CA THR A 71 14.81 -16.86 12.71
C THR A 71 13.30 -17.06 12.66
N LEU A 72 12.59 -16.87 13.78
CA LEU A 72 11.13 -16.93 13.83
C LEU A 72 10.50 -15.81 12.98
N GLN A 73 11.03 -14.58 13.10
CA GLN A 73 10.56 -13.44 12.33
C GLN A 73 10.71 -13.68 10.82
N LEU A 74 11.84 -14.25 10.39
CA LEU A 74 12.11 -14.57 8.98
C LEU A 74 11.12 -15.60 8.42
N VAL A 75 10.67 -16.54 9.24
CA VAL A 75 9.61 -17.50 8.88
C VAL A 75 8.23 -16.84 8.86
N LEU A 76 7.97 -15.85 9.72
CA LEU A 76 6.70 -15.13 9.76
C LEU A 76 6.47 -14.21 8.56
N VAL A 77 7.53 -13.58 8.04
CA VAL A 77 7.47 -12.69 6.86
C VAL A 77 6.68 -13.28 5.68
N PRO A 78 7.01 -14.48 5.15
CA PRO A 78 6.27 -15.05 4.04
C PRO A 78 4.82 -15.41 4.40
N VAL A 79 4.55 -15.80 5.64
CA VAL A 79 3.19 -16.14 6.10
C VAL A 79 2.29 -14.90 6.09
N VAL A 80 2.80 -13.79 6.64
CA VAL A 80 2.08 -12.52 6.66
C VAL A 80 1.91 -11.98 5.24
N PHE A 81 2.93 -12.07 4.39
CA PHE A 81 2.86 -11.66 3.00
C PHE A 81 1.75 -12.39 2.21
N ILE A 82 1.65 -13.71 2.34
CA ILE A 82 0.58 -14.49 1.69
C ILE A 82 -0.78 -14.07 2.21
N THR A 83 -0.91 -13.84 3.52
CA THR A 83 -2.17 -13.42 4.15
C THR A 83 -2.61 -12.03 3.62
N GLN A 84 -1.68 -11.11 3.45
CA GLN A 84 -1.94 -9.78 2.88
C GLN A 84 -2.34 -9.86 1.40
N GLU A 85 -1.64 -10.66 0.59
CA GLU A 85 -1.97 -10.86 -0.83
C GLU A 85 -3.38 -11.44 -1.00
N LEU A 86 -3.71 -12.47 -0.23
CA LEU A 86 -5.05 -13.07 -0.23
C LEU A 86 -6.13 -12.08 0.22
N THR A 87 -5.85 -11.28 1.25
CA THR A 87 -6.77 -10.24 1.75
C THR A 87 -7.03 -9.18 0.69
N VAL A 88 -5.99 -8.67 0.04
CA VAL A 88 -6.09 -7.68 -1.02
C VAL A 88 -6.83 -8.26 -2.22
N ARG A 89 -6.46 -9.46 -2.66
CA ARG A 89 -7.09 -10.14 -3.77
C ARG A 89 -8.57 -10.43 -3.52
N LEU A 90 -8.92 -10.85 -2.30
CA LEU A 90 -10.30 -11.06 -1.90
C LEU A 90 -11.08 -9.75 -1.91
N GLY A 91 -10.54 -8.67 -1.32
CA GLY A 91 -11.20 -7.35 -1.31
C GLY A 91 -11.42 -6.76 -2.71
N ILE A 92 -10.47 -6.95 -3.63
CA ILE A 92 -10.62 -6.52 -5.03
C ILE A 92 -11.67 -7.39 -5.75
N PHE A 93 -11.68 -8.70 -5.52
CA PHE A 93 -12.61 -9.60 -6.21
C PHE A 93 -14.06 -9.41 -5.76
N THR A 94 -14.28 -9.24 -4.46
CA THR A 94 -15.63 -9.14 -3.89
C THR A 94 -16.17 -7.71 -3.90
N GLN A 95 -15.29 -6.70 -4.03
CA GLN A 95 -15.63 -5.27 -3.94
C GLN A 95 -16.35 -4.92 -2.62
N GLN A 96 -16.13 -5.72 -1.58
CA GLN A 96 -16.73 -5.57 -0.26
C GLN A 96 -15.64 -5.59 0.81
N GLY A 97 -15.84 -4.82 1.88
CA GLY A 97 -14.95 -4.84 3.04
C GLY A 97 -14.99 -6.19 3.76
N GLN A 98 -13.91 -6.53 4.47
CA GLN A 98 -13.79 -7.80 5.20
C GLN A 98 -14.97 -8.07 6.15
N SER A 99 -15.45 -7.04 6.87
CA SER A 99 -16.59 -7.17 7.77
C SER A 99 -17.93 -7.40 7.04
N GLU A 100 -18.11 -6.80 5.85
CA GLU A 100 -19.32 -6.99 5.03
C GLU A 100 -19.34 -8.37 4.37
N LEU A 101 -18.16 -8.88 3.99
CA LEU A 101 -18.00 -10.26 3.54
C LEU A 101 -18.36 -11.27 4.63
N ILE A 102 -17.89 -11.05 5.86
CA ILE A 102 -18.23 -11.92 6.99
C ILE A 102 -19.73 -11.85 7.27
N LYS A 103 -20.31 -10.66 7.21
CA LYS A 103 -21.75 -10.45 7.40
C LYS A 103 -22.60 -11.16 6.36
N SER A 104 -22.18 -11.12 5.09
CA SER A 104 -22.92 -11.74 3.98
C SER A 104 -22.82 -13.26 3.98
N HIS A 105 -21.69 -13.84 4.40
CA HIS A 105 -21.48 -15.29 4.39
C HIS A 105 -21.91 -15.98 5.69
N PHE A 106 -21.63 -15.38 6.86
CA PHE A 106 -21.89 -15.97 8.18
C PHE A 106 -23.10 -15.37 8.89
N GLY A 107 -23.68 -14.30 8.34
CA GLY A 107 -24.87 -13.64 8.87
C GLY A 107 -24.59 -12.38 9.70
N PRO A 108 -25.64 -11.66 10.09
CA PRO A 108 -25.54 -10.31 10.65
C PRO A 108 -24.80 -10.23 11.99
N ILE A 109 -24.95 -11.26 12.83
CA ILE A 109 -24.31 -11.33 14.16
C ILE A 109 -22.78 -11.42 14.02
N TRP A 110 -22.30 -12.27 13.13
CA TRP A 110 -20.87 -12.48 12.88
C TRP A 110 -20.23 -11.27 12.21
N GLY A 111 -20.97 -10.59 11.32
CA GLY A 111 -20.53 -9.32 10.74
C GLY A 111 -20.35 -8.22 11.78
N TRP A 112 -21.30 -8.09 12.72
CA TRP A 112 -21.18 -7.14 13.83
C TRP A 112 -20.01 -7.49 14.76
N LEU A 113 -19.82 -8.77 15.08
CA LEU A 113 -18.70 -9.23 15.90
C LEU A 113 -17.35 -8.89 15.24
N ALA A 114 -17.20 -9.14 13.94
CA ALA A 114 -16.00 -8.78 13.19
C ALA A 114 -15.76 -7.26 13.16
N CYS A 115 -16.83 -6.47 12.98
CA CYS A 115 -16.76 -5.01 13.05
C CYS A 115 -16.29 -4.53 14.42
N THR A 116 -16.84 -5.09 15.50
CA THR A 116 -16.42 -4.77 16.87
C THR A 116 -14.97 -5.18 17.14
N ALA A 117 -14.53 -6.34 16.64
CA ALA A 117 -13.15 -6.78 16.78
C ALA A 117 -12.17 -5.82 16.07
N ILE A 118 -12.51 -5.34 14.87
CA ILE A 118 -11.72 -4.32 14.16
C ILE A 118 -11.68 -3.02 14.97
N LEU A 119 -12.82 -2.54 15.48
CA LEU A 119 -12.89 -1.33 16.30
C LEU A 119 -12.02 -1.43 17.56
N ILE A 120 -12.05 -2.57 18.26
CA ILE A 120 -11.22 -2.82 19.44
C ILE A 120 -9.73 -2.82 19.05
N THR A 121 -9.39 -3.42 17.91
CA THR A 121 -8.01 -3.46 17.41
C THR A 121 -7.50 -2.05 17.08
N CYS A 122 -8.31 -1.25 16.38
CA CYS A 122 -7.98 0.15 16.11
C CYS A 122 -7.82 0.97 17.39
N ALA A 123 -8.71 0.78 18.38
CA ALA A 123 -8.58 1.43 19.67
C ALA A 123 -7.31 0.99 20.41
N GLY A 124 -6.96 -0.30 20.35
CA GLY A 124 -5.72 -0.84 20.90
C GLY A 124 -4.48 -0.21 20.27
N GLY A 125 -4.46 -0.07 18.93
CA GLY A 125 -3.40 0.63 18.21
C GLY A 125 -3.25 2.08 18.65
N LEU A 126 -4.35 2.83 18.74
CA LEU A 126 -4.34 4.21 19.25
C LEU A 126 -3.81 4.32 20.68
N VAL A 127 -4.26 3.42 21.57
CA VAL A 127 -3.76 3.35 22.95
C VAL A 127 -2.26 3.05 22.96
N SER A 128 -1.79 2.15 22.10
CA SER A 128 -0.38 1.83 21.99
C SER A 128 0.45 2.97 21.43
N GLU A 129 -0.06 3.74 20.46
CA GLU A 129 0.61 4.94 19.96
C GLU A 129 0.75 5.99 21.06
N ILE A 130 -0.29 6.21 21.87
CA ILE A 130 -0.23 7.11 23.02
C ILE A 130 0.77 6.60 24.06
N SER A 131 0.87 5.28 24.27
CA SER A 131 1.84 4.69 25.20
C SER A 131 3.28 4.70 24.69
N GLY A 132 3.47 4.81 23.37
CA GLY A 132 4.79 4.85 22.74
C GLY A 132 5.39 6.25 22.61
N VAL A 133 4.57 7.31 22.80
CA VAL A 133 5.00 8.73 22.91
C VAL A 133 5.50 9.02 24.32
#